data_AF-D6AT53-F1
#
_entry.id   AF-D6AT53-F1
#
_cell.length_a   1.000
_cell.length_b   1.000
_cell.length_c   1.000
_cell.angle_alpha   90.00
_cell.angle_beta   90.00
_cell.angle_gamma   90.00
#
_symmetry.space_group_name_H-M   'P 1'
#
loop_
_entity.id
_entity.type
_entity.pdbx_description
1 polymer ?
#
loop_
_entity_poly.entity_id
_entity_poly.type
_entity_poly.pdbx_seq_one_letter_code
_entity_poly.pdbx_strand_id
1 'polypeptide(L)'
;MEPTPEQSPHHAYPDHWEADVVLRDGGTARIRPITTDDAERLVSFYEQVSDESKYYRFFAPYPRLSDRDVHRFTHHDYVDRVGLAVTIGGEFIGTVRYDRIDDTGRPASAPADEAEVAFLVQDAHQGRGVASALLEHIAAVARERGIRRFAAEVLPANNKMIKVFRDGGYTQRRSFEDGSVHLTLDLEPTEKSLAVQRGREQRAEARSVQRLLAPGSVAVIGTGRTPGGVGRTVLRNLLAAGYTGRTYAVNRAFDEGLATLDGVPAHRSLGEIDEQVDLAVHRRPRPTRPPRPSPTAASTASRAWSSSPPDTPSGAPRAASSSANWSARPARTACGSSARTPSASSTPPRPSG
;
A
#
# COMPACT_ATOMS: atom_id res chain seq x y z
N MET A 1 -21.18 -8.10 -37.49
CA MET A 1 -19.82 -7.55 -37.44
C MET A 1 -19.82 -6.58 -36.27
N GLU A 2 -19.52 -7.08 -35.06
CA GLU A 2 -19.37 -6.20 -33.90
C GLU A 2 -18.08 -5.39 -34.05
N PRO A 3 -18.06 -4.10 -33.69
CA PRO A 3 -16.82 -3.34 -33.64
C PRO A 3 -15.98 -3.89 -32.48
N THR A 4 -14.81 -4.46 -32.81
CA THR A 4 -13.78 -4.78 -31.83
C THR A 4 -13.42 -3.50 -31.06
N PRO A 5 -13.35 -3.51 -29.71
CA PRO A 5 -12.84 -2.36 -28.98
C PRO A 5 -11.38 -2.14 -29.36
N GLU A 6 -11.10 -1.02 -30.02
CA GLU A 6 -9.74 -0.59 -30.34
C GLU A 6 -8.96 -0.42 -29.03
N GLN A 7 -7.90 -1.21 -28.84
CA GLN A 7 -6.99 -1.01 -27.73
C GLN A 7 -6.11 0.20 -28.04
N SER A 8 -6.47 1.36 -27.49
CA SER A 8 -5.64 2.56 -27.52
C SER A 8 -4.24 2.25 -26.96
N PRO A 9 -3.14 2.66 -27.63
CA PRO A 9 -1.78 2.32 -27.23
C PRO A 9 -1.27 3.23 -26.08
N HIS A 10 -1.96 3.19 -24.93
CA HIS A 10 -1.35 3.62 -23.68
C HIS A 10 -0.30 2.57 -23.29
N HIS A 11 0.94 2.98 -23.05
CA HIS A 11 1.98 2.06 -22.58
C HIS A 11 1.56 1.50 -21.22
N ALA A 12 1.10 0.24 -21.20
CA ALA A 12 0.48 -0.36 -20.04
C ALA A 12 1.52 -0.77 -19.00
N TYR A 13 1.52 -0.07 -17.86
CA TYR A 13 2.17 -0.55 -16.65
C TYR A 13 1.32 -1.68 -16.01
N PRO A 14 1.92 -2.59 -15.22
CA PRO A 14 1.17 -3.60 -14.49
C PRO A 14 0.26 -3.01 -13.40
N ASP A 15 -1.00 -3.46 -13.32
CA ASP A 15 -1.99 -2.97 -12.33
C ASP A 15 -1.49 -3.06 -10.87
N HIS A 16 -0.67 -4.07 -10.56
CA HIS A 16 -0.12 -4.29 -9.21
C HIS A 16 0.95 -3.25 -8.78
N TRP A 17 1.33 -2.34 -9.68
CA TRP A 17 2.13 -1.16 -9.32
C TRP A 17 1.31 -0.09 -8.61
N GLU A 18 -0.03 -0.19 -8.58
CA GLU A 18 -0.87 0.63 -7.72
C GLU A 18 -1.05 0.01 -6.33
N ALA A 19 -0.81 0.78 -5.27
CA ALA A 19 -0.98 0.31 -3.90
C ALA A 19 -1.45 1.41 -2.94
N ASP A 20 -2.36 1.04 -2.02
CA ASP A 20 -2.70 1.87 -0.87
C ASP A 20 -1.69 1.64 0.25
N VAL A 21 -1.02 2.70 0.69
CA VAL A 21 -0.05 2.70 1.78
C VAL A 21 -0.59 3.41 3.01
N VAL A 22 -0.24 2.92 4.19
CA VAL A 22 -0.55 3.56 5.47
C VAL A 22 0.66 4.38 5.91
N LEU A 23 0.45 5.68 6.09
CA LEU A 23 1.44 6.64 6.57
C LEU A 23 1.67 6.50 8.08
N ARG A 24 2.75 7.13 8.60
CA ARG A 24 3.15 7.01 10.02
C ARG A 24 2.14 7.57 11.01
N ASP A 25 1.25 8.44 10.56
CA ASP A 25 0.15 9.03 11.33
C ASP A 25 -1.16 8.21 11.25
N GLY A 26 -1.17 7.08 10.52
CA GLY A 26 -2.34 6.25 10.29
C GLY A 26 -3.23 6.69 9.13
N GLY A 27 -2.91 7.79 8.45
CA GLY A 27 -3.58 8.20 7.22
C GLY A 27 -3.26 7.26 6.06
N THR A 28 -4.17 7.12 5.09
CA THR A 28 -3.96 6.34 3.87
C THR A 28 -3.60 7.24 2.70
N ALA A 29 -2.72 6.76 1.82
CA ALA A 29 -2.37 7.40 0.56
C ALA A 29 -2.24 6.34 -0.55
N ARG A 30 -2.59 6.69 -1.80
CA ARG A 30 -2.47 5.81 -2.97
C ARG A 30 -1.18 6.11 -3.72
N ILE A 31 -0.28 5.14 -3.81
CA ILE A 31 0.84 5.15 -4.76
C ILE A 31 0.35 4.58 -6.10
N ARG A 32 0.66 5.25 -7.21
CA ARG A 32 0.44 4.76 -8.57
C ARG A 32 1.44 5.35 -9.56
N PRO A 33 1.62 4.76 -10.75
CA PRO A 33 2.39 5.39 -11.82
C PRO A 33 1.80 6.74 -12.26
N ILE A 34 2.69 7.64 -12.71
CA ILE A 34 2.33 8.93 -13.29
C ILE A 34 2.02 8.72 -14.77
N THR A 35 0.86 9.18 -15.20
CA THR A 35 0.36 9.07 -16.58
C THR A 35 0.51 10.39 -17.34
N THR A 36 0.21 10.36 -18.64
CA THR A 36 0.16 11.56 -19.50
C THR A 36 -0.86 12.60 -19.03
N ASP A 37 -1.93 12.14 -18.36
CA ASP A 37 -3.07 12.96 -17.96
C ASP A 37 -2.82 13.68 -16.60
N ASP A 38 -1.70 13.37 -15.94
CA ASP A 38 -1.31 13.95 -14.66
C ASP A 38 -0.60 15.31 -14.77
N ALA A 39 -0.46 15.88 -15.97
CA ALA A 39 0.26 17.14 -16.20
C ALA A 39 -0.23 18.29 -15.29
N GLU A 40 -1.55 18.51 -15.21
CA GLU A 40 -2.14 19.54 -14.35
C GLU A 40 -1.94 19.24 -12.86
N ARG A 41 -2.07 17.96 -12.46
CA ARG A 41 -1.84 17.51 -11.07
C ARG A 41 -0.41 17.70 -10.63
N LEU A 42 0.55 17.44 -11.53
CA LEU A 42 1.97 17.64 -11.29
C LEU A 42 2.32 19.12 -11.11
N VAL A 43 1.75 20.02 -11.93
CA VAL A 43 1.94 21.47 -11.79
C VAL A 43 1.33 21.97 -10.47
N SER A 44 0.07 21.61 -10.17
CA SER A 44 -0.62 21.93 -8.91
C SER A 44 0.19 21.47 -7.68
N PHE A 45 0.71 20.24 -7.70
CA PHE A 45 1.60 19.74 -6.66
C PHE A 45 2.87 20.59 -6.53
N TYR A 46 3.49 20.96 -7.65
CA TYR A 46 4.76 21.67 -7.68
C TYR A 46 4.66 23.10 -7.12
N GLU A 47 3.53 23.77 -7.32
CA GLU A 47 3.27 25.10 -6.74
C GLU A 47 3.21 25.07 -5.21
N GLN A 48 2.79 23.95 -4.61
CA GLN A 48 2.69 23.76 -3.15
C GLN A 48 4.00 23.29 -2.48
N VAL A 49 5.04 23.01 -3.27
CA VAL A 49 6.38 22.65 -2.75
C VAL A 49 7.20 23.92 -2.51
N SER A 50 7.92 23.99 -1.38
CA SER A 50 8.80 25.11 -1.06
C SER A 50 9.98 25.24 -2.03
N ASP A 51 10.48 26.47 -2.22
CA ASP A 51 11.66 26.71 -3.06
C ASP A 51 12.94 26.08 -2.49
N GLU A 52 13.01 25.84 -1.17
CA GLU A 52 14.09 25.06 -0.55
C GLU A 52 14.01 23.58 -0.98
N SER A 53 12.82 22.96 -0.91
CA SER A 53 12.60 21.58 -1.37
C SER A 53 12.84 21.43 -2.88
N LYS A 54 12.50 22.44 -3.70
CA LYS A 54 12.84 22.49 -5.14
C LYS A 54 14.36 22.63 -5.35
N TYR A 55 15.03 23.55 -4.66
CA TYR A 55 16.48 23.73 -4.74
C TYR A 55 17.24 22.44 -4.41
N TYR A 56 16.87 21.73 -3.34
CA TYR A 56 17.49 20.44 -3.01
C TYR A 56 17.20 19.33 -4.04
N ARG A 57 16.16 19.45 -4.87
CA ARG A 57 15.80 18.47 -5.89
C ARG A 57 16.48 18.72 -7.23
N PHE A 58 16.74 19.98 -7.59
CA PHE A 58 17.29 20.35 -8.91
C PHE A 58 18.70 20.99 -8.84
N PHE A 59 19.24 21.15 -7.63
CA PHE A 59 20.53 21.81 -7.32
C PHE A 59 20.66 23.26 -7.84
N ALA A 60 19.55 23.85 -8.28
CA ALA A 60 19.44 25.20 -8.80
C ALA A 60 18.05 25.78 -8.43
N PRO A 61 17.90 27.11 -8.37
CA PRO A 61 16.59 27.75 -8.22
C PRO A 61 15.67 27.37 -9.39
N TYR A 62 14.62 26.59 -9.09
CA TYR A 62 13.71 26.06 -10.12
C TYR A 62 12.23 26.27 -9.71
N PRO A 63 11.73 27.52 -9.71
CA PRO A 63 10.47 27.88 -9.05
C PRO A 63 9.22 27.31 -9.73
N ARG A 64 9.27 27.07 -11.05
CA ARG A 64 8.21 26.48 -11.88
C ARG A 64 8.82 25.47 -12.85
N LEU A 65 8.05 24.43 -13.20
CA LEU A 65 8.42 23.49 -14.26
C LEU A 65 8.25 24.14 -15.64
N SER A 66 9.14 23.81 -16.58
CA SER A 66 8.91 24.11 -18.00
C SER A 66 7.96 23.09 -18.63
N ASP A 67 7.25 23.45 -19.71
CA ASP A 67 6.38 22.51 -20.45
C ASP A 67 7.13 21.24 -20.88
N ARG A 68 8.42 21.38 -21.22
CA ARG A 68 9.31 20.27 -21.56
C ARG A 68 9.53 19.33 -20.37
N ASP A 69 9.65 19.86 -19.17
CA ASP A 69 9.83 19.06 -17.94
C ASP A 69 8.52 18.46 -17.45
N VAL A 70 7.39 19.18 -17.56
CA VAL A 70 6.05 18.60 -17.34
C VAL A 70 5.82 17.41 -18.26
N HIS A 71 6.13 17.55 -19.55
CA HIS A 71 6.08 16.43 -20.50
C HIS A 71 7.04 15.29 -20.10
N ARG A 72 8.33 15.60 -19.84
CA ARG A 72 9.33 14.58 -19.43
C ARG A 72 8.98 13.83 -18.15
N PHE A 73 8.26 14.46 -17.21
CA PHE A 73 7.89 13.91 -15.91
C PHE A 73 6.49 13.29 -15.87
N THR A 74 5.76 13.30 -16.99
CA THR A 74 4.49 12.58 -17.19
C THR A 74 4.61 11.46 -18.22
N HIS A 75 5.53 11.60 -19.18
CA HIS A 75 5.75 10.63 -20.24
C HIS A 75 6.92 9.69 -19.89
N HIS A 76 6.53 8.45 -19.59
CA HIS A 76 7.39 7.35 -19.14
C HIS A 76 7.23 6.15 -20.09
N ASP A 77 8.29 5.38 -20.30
CA ASP A 77 8.25 4.11 -21.02
C ASP A 77 7.85 2.93 -20.10
N TYR A 78 7.90 3.16 -18.78
CA TYR A 78 7.71 2.18 -17.71
C TYR A 78 8.73 1.02 -17.74
N VAL A 79 9.92 1.25 -18.32
CA VAL A 79 11.01 0.26 -18.43
C VAL A 79 12.32 0.88 -17.95
N ASP A 80 12.86 1.84 -18.69
CA ASP A 80 14.10 2.55 -18.34
C ASP A 80 13.80 3.81 -17.52
N ARG A 81 12.59 4.35 -17.61
CA ARG A 81 12.14 5.53 -16.87
C ARG A 81 10.77 5.26 -16.26
N VAL A 82 10.68 5.21 -14.93
CA VAL A 82 9.40 5.08 -14.22
C VAL A 82 9.23 6.24 -13.25
N GLY A 83 8.12 6.97 -13.37
CA GLY A 83 7.63 7.91 -12.38
C GLY A 83 6.41 7.36 -11.64
N LEU A 84 6.40 7.48 -10.32
CA LEU A 84 5.26 7.18 -9.44
C LEU A 84 4.88 8.45 -8.67
N ALA A 85 3.58 8.64 -8.45
CA ALA A 85 3.04 9.62 -7.53
C ALA A 85 2.38 8.95 -6.34
N VAL A 86 2.40 9.64 -5.20
CA VAL A 86 1.60 9.29 -4.02
C VAL A 86 0.56 10.38 -3.80
N THR A 87 -0.67 9.95 -3.57
CA THR A 87 -1.86 10.81 -3.61
C THR A 87 -2.74 10.67 -2.38
N ILE A 88 -3.36 11.78 -1.97
CA ILE A 88 -4.41 11.83 -0.95
C ILE A 88 -5.59 12.59 -1.56
N GLY A 89 -6.79 12.00 -1.53
CA GLY A 89 -7.98 12.60 -2.17
C GLY A 89 -7.88 12.74 -3.69
N GLY A 90 -6.93 12.07 -4.35
CA GLY A 90 -6.61 12.22 -5.77
C GLY A 90 -5.51 13.24 -6.07
N GLU A 91 -5.18 14.11 -5.13
CA GLU A 91 -4.14 15.14 -5.28
C GLU A 91 -2.76 14.60 -4.93
N PHE A 92 -1.75 15.02 -5.69
CA PHE A 92 -0.36 14.60 -5.53
C PHE A 92 0.23 15.25 -4.27
N ILE A 93 0.82 14.45 -3.38
CA ILE A 93 1.55 14.93 -2.19
C ILE A 93 3.06 14.65 -2.28
N GLY A 94 3.46 13.83 -3.26
CA GLY A 94 4.85 13.50 -3.54
C GLY A 94 4.99 12.70 -4.83
N THR A 95 6.19 12.72 -5.39
CA THR A 95 6.57 11.97 -6.59
C THR A 95 7.94 11.33 -6.39
N VAL A 96 8.17 10.18 -6.99
CA VAL A 96 9.48 9.52 -7.10
C VAL A 96 9.65 9.04 -8.53
N ARG A 97 10.88 9.06 -9.03
CA ARG A 97 11.21 8.35 -10.26
C ARG A 97 12.55 7.66 -10.16
N TYR A 98 12.75 6.69 -11.05
CA TYR A 98 14.08 6.32 -11.50
C TYR A 98 14.26 6.59 -12.99
N ASP A 99 15.49 6.90 -13.39
CA ASP A 99 15.97 6.93 -14.77
C ASP A 99 17.18 5.96 -14.84
N ARG A 100 17.15 4.91 -15.70
CA ARG A 100 18.23 3.92 -15.85
C ARG A 100 19.47 4.57 -16.45
N ILE A 101 20.64 4.25 -15.90
CA ILE A 101 21.93 4.85 -16.29
C ILE A 101 23.00 3.80 -16.63
N ASP A 102 23.97 4.19 -17.47
CA ASP A 102 25.23 3.46 -17.65
C ASP A 102 26.29 3.85 -16.60
N ASP A 103 27.46 3.20 -16.66
CA ASP A 103 28.63 3.47 -15.80
C ASP A 103 29.13 4.93 -15.88
N THR A 104 28.66 5.72 -16.85
CA THR A 104 29.00 7.15 -17.03
C THR A 104 27.89 8.11 -16.59
N GLY A 105 26.82 7.59 -15.98
CA GLY A 105 25.67 8.37 -15.52
C GLY A 105 24.72 8.82 -16.64
N ARG A 106 24.80 8.24 -17.84
CA ARG A 106 23.96 8.63 -18.99
C ARG A 106 22.75 7.71 -19.13
N PRO A 107 21.60 8.21 -19.63
CA PRO A 107 20.43 7.39 -19.88
C PRO A 107 20.73 6.17 -20.74
N ALA A 108 20.41 4.99 -20.22
CA ALA A 108 20.73 3.71 -20.84
C ALA A 108 19.52 2.76 -20.80
N SER A 109 19.62 1.69 -21.58
CA SER A 109 18.67 0.56 -21.58
C SER A 109 19.36 -0.69 -21.03
N ALA A 110 18.60 -1.78 -20.83
CA ALA A 110 19.18 -3.08 -20.55
C ALA A 110 20.27 -3.45 -21.58
N PRO A 111 21.44 -4.00 -21.18
CA PRO A 111 21.67 -4.74 -19.93
C PRO A 111 22.18 -3.91 -18.73
N ALA A 112 22.25 -2.57 -18.81
CA ALA A 112 22.61 -1.75 -17.65
C ALA A 112 21.62 -1.99 -16.49
N ASP A 113 22.12 -2.14 -15.26
CA ASP A 113 21.32 -2.50 -14.08
C ASP A 113 21.41 -1.48 -12.92
N GLU A 114 21.95 -0.30 -13.19
CA GLU A 114 21.94 0.85 -12.29
C GLU A 114 20.92 1.92 -12.74
N ALA A 115 20.30 2.61 -11.78
CA ALA A 115 19.40 3.73 -12.06
C ALA A 115 19.58 4.86 -11.06
N GLU A 116 19.50 6.10 -11.54
CA GLU A 116 19.41 7.28 -10.68
C GLU A 116 18.00 7.36 -10.10
N VAL A 117 17.86 7.48 -8.78
CA VAL A 117 16.55 7.63 -8.10
C VAL A 117 16.43 9.00 -7.45
N ALA A 118 15.30 9.67 -7.69
CA ALA A 118 15.06 11.00 -7.13
C ALA A 118 13.57 11.23 -6.86
N PHE A 119 13.27 11.91 -5.75
CA PHE A 119 11.91 12.16 -5.28
C PHE A 119 11.71 13.57 -4.72
N LEU A 120 10.46 14.00 -4.68
CA LEU A 120 10.02 15.28 -4.13
C LEU A 120 8.74 15.07 -3.31
N VAL A 121 8.62 15.69 -2.15
CA VAL A 121 7.45 15.57 -1.26
C VAL A 121 7.09 16.96 -0.76
N GLN A 122 5.80 17.31 -0.81
CA GLN A 122 5.28 18.57 -0.28
C GLN A 122 5.64 18.73 1.20
N ASP A 123 6.04 19.95 1.57
CA ASP A 123 6.56 20.28 2.89
C ASP A 123 5.54 19.97 4.01
N ALA A 124 4.25 20.21 3.76
CA ALA A 124 3.14 19.85 4.66
C ALA A 124 2.97 18.33 4.87
N HIS A 125 3.53 17.50 3.99
CA HIS A 125 3.46 16.04 4.04
C HIS A 125 4.79 15.37 4.45
N GLN A 126 5.84 16.16 4.72
CA GLN A 126 7.11 15.65 5.26
C GLN A 126 6.94 15.05 6.67
N GLY A 127 7.86 14.18 7.09
CA GLY A 127 7.80 13.50 8.40
C GLY A 127 6.79 12.35 8.50
N ARG A 128 5.71 12.37 7.70
CA ARG A 128 4.63 11.35 7.67
C ARG A 128 5.06 9.98 7.10
N GLY A 129 6.31 9.85 6.64
CA GLY A 129 6.86 8.61 6.08
C GLY A 129 6.65 8.42 4.57
N VAL A 130 6.04 9.40 3.89
CA VAL A 130 5.73 9.40 2.45
C VAL A 130 6.96 9.01 1.60
N ALA A 131 8.10 9.66 1.83
CA ALA A 131 9.34 9.37 1.11
C ALA A 131 9.85 7.93 1.30
N SER A 132 9.71 7.35 2.50
CA SER A 132 10.09 5.96 2.76
C SER A 132 9.18 4.98 2.02
N ALA A 133 7.88 5.24 1.98
CA ALA A 133 6.92 4.42 1.24
C ALA A 133 7.18 4.49 -0.28
N LEU A 134 7.44 5.69 -0.81
CA LEU A 134 7.84 5.90 -2.21
C LEU A 134 9.14 5.14 -2.57
N LEU A 135 10.17 5.19 -1.71
CA LEU A 135 11.43 4.47 -1.93
C LEU A 135 11.26 2.94 -1.87
N GLU A 136 10.44 2.42 -0.95
CA GLU A 136 10.16 0.98 -0.85
C GLU A 136 9.39 0.48 -2.09
N HIS A 137 8.43 1.27 -2.58
CA HIS A 137 7.61 0.94 -3.74
C HIS A 137 8.37 1.05 -5.08
N ILE A 138 9.12 2.14 -5.31
CA ILE A 138 9.94 2.27 -6.53
C ILE A 138 11.04 1.20 -6.59
N ALA A 139 11.55 0.75 -5.44
CA ALA A 139 12.49 -0.36 -5.36
C ALA A 139 11.86 -1.71 -5.71
N ALA A 140 10.57 -1.93 -5.43
CA ALA A 140 9.87 -3.13 -5.90
C ALA A 140 9.71 -3.10 -7.43
N VAL A 141 9.23 -1.98 -7.95
CA VAL A 141 9.05 -1.73 -9.40
C VAL A 141 10.35 -1.88 -10.19
N ALA A 142 11.45 -1.31 -9.71
CA ALA A 142 12.74 -1.35 -10.39
C ALA A 142 13.35 -2.77 -10.45
N ARG A 143 13.10 -3.63 -9.44
CA ARG A 143 13.48 -5.05 -9.48
C ARG A 143 12.77 -5.81 -10.60
N GLU A 144 11.49 -5.54 -10.83
CA GLU A 144 10.73 -6.13 -11.96
C GLU A 144 11.25 -5.67 -13.33
N ARG A 145 12.05 -4.59 -13.37
CA ARG A 145 12.72 -4.07 -14.56
C ARG A 145 14.24 -4.35 -14.58
N GLY A 146 14.69 -5.28 -13.73
CA GLY A 146 16.08 -5.76 -13.72
C GLY A 146 17.11 -4.75 -13.20
N ILE A 147 16.69 -3.71 -12.47
CA ILE A 147 17.61 -2.81 -11.77
C ILE A 147 18.14 -3.53 -10.52
N ARG A 148 19.47 -3.60 -10.40
CA ARG A 148 20.19 -4.12 -9.24
C ARG A 148 20.67 -3.04 -8.29
N ARG A 149 20.90 -1.81 -8.73
CA ARG A 149 21.36 -0.71 -7.87
C ARG A 149 20.61 0.60 -8.14
N PHE A 150 20.30 1.31 -7.07
CA PHE A 150 19.98 2.73 -7.13
C PHE A 150 21.17 3.59 -6.72
N ALA A 151 21.46 4.60 -7.51
CA ALA A 151 22.28 5.75 -7.16
C ALA A 151 21.38 6.95 -6.83
N ALA A 152 21.75 7.74 -5.83
CA ALA A 152 21.08 9.01 -5.53
C ALA A 152 22.13 10.06 -5.16
N GLU A 153 22.02 11.25 -5.76
CA GLU A 153 22.83 12.41 -5.42
C GLU A 153 22.03 13.35 -4.50
N VAL A 154 22.65 13.80 -3.41
CA VAL A 154 21.99 14.66 -2.40
C VAL A 154 22.95 15.73 -1.92
N LEU A 155 22.51 17.01 -1.88
CA LEU A 155 23.33 18.08 -1.33
C LEU A 155 23.61 17.85 0.18
N PRO A 156 24.86 18.08 0.67
CA PRO A 156 25.24 17.81 2.07
C PRO A 156 24.39 18.54 3.11
N ALA A 157 23.83 19.70 2.76
CA ALA A 157 22.91 20.46 3.61
C ALA A 157 21.60 19.70 3.91
N ASN A 158 21.14 18.83 3.01
CA ASN A 158 19.86 18.12 3.14
C ASN A 158 19.96 16.87 4.02
N ASN A 159 20.25 17.11 5.29
CA ASN A 159 20.36 16.10 6.34
C ASN A 159 19.07 15.27 6.53
N LYS A 160 17.89 15.85 6.22
CA LYS A 160 16.60 15.14 6.23
C LYS A 160 16.59 14.01 5.20
N MET A 161 16.96 14.30 3.95
CA MET A 161 17.02 13.31 2.87
C MET A 161 18.09 12.25 3.09
N ILE A 162 19.29 12.65 3.52
CA ILE A 162 20.37 11.72 3.89
C ILE A 162 19.89 10.72 4.96
N LYS A 163 19.08 11.19 5.93
CA LYS A 163 18.45 10.29 6.91
C LYS A 163 17.43 9.34 6.26
N VAL A 164 16.55 9.82 5.38
CA VAL A 164 15.55 8.96 4.70
C VAL A 164 16.21 7.84 3.91
N PHE A 165 17.24 8.15 3.11
CA PHE A 165 18.00 7.15 2.36
C PHE A 165 18.70 6.14 3.29
N ARG A 166 19.38 6.60 4.34
CA ARG A 166 20.02 5.71 5.34
C ARG A 166 18.99 4.82 6.06
N ASP A 167 17.84 5.36 6.44
CA ASP A 167 16.75 4.59 7.06
C ASP A 167 16.16 3.56 6.07
N GLY A 168 16.25 3.81 4.76
CA GLY A 168 15.92 2.88 3.67
C GLY A 168 17.04 1.88 3.31
N GLY A 169 18.16 1.87 4.03
CA GLY A 169 19.27 0.94 3.83
C GLY A 169 20.37 1.39 2.86
N TYR A 170 20.32 2.62 2.33
CA TYR A 170 21.36 3.14 1.45
C TYR A 170 22.69 3.28 2.19
N THR A 171 23.78 2.93 1.50
CA THR A 171 25.15 3.15 1.96
C THR A 171 25.66 4.49 1.44
N GLN A 172 26.33 5.27 2.31
CA GLN A 172 26.91 6.56 1.94
C GLN A 172 28.33 6.37 1.41
N ARG A 173 28.59 6.81 0.18
CA ARG A 173 29.95 6.99 -0.37
C ARG A 173 30.22 8.47 -0.50
N ARG A 174 31.17 8.99 0.29
CA ARG A 174 31.53 10.42 0.23
C ARG A 174 32.54 10.67 -0.88
N SER A 175 32.04 11.01 -2.06
CA SER A 175 32.78 11.75 -3.08
C SER A 175 32.94 13.20 -2.61
N PHE A 176 34.16 13.65 -2.33
CA PHE A 176 34.40 15.05 -1.91
C PHE A 176 34.68 15.99 -3.10
N GLU A 177 34.61 15.48 -4.34
CA GLU A 177 35.04 16.19 -5.55
C GLU A 177 33.99 17.19 -6.07
N ASP A 178 32.70 16.82 -6.06
CA ASP A 178 31.61 17.62 -6.68
C ASP A 178 30.71 18.37 -5.68
N GLY A 179 31.06 18.39 -4.39
CA GLY A 179 30.26 19.08 -3.36
C GLY A 179 28.91 18.43 -3.02
N SER A 180 28.60 17.27 -3.60
CA SER A 180 27.40 16.46 -3.35
C SER A 180 27.70 15.18 -2.55
N VAL A 181 26.65 14.52 -2.04
CA VAL A 181 26.74 13.22 -1.39
C VAL A 181 26.13 12.15 -2.29
N HIS A 182 26.96 11.23 -2.77
CA HIS A 182 26.51 10.04 -3.48
C HIS A 182 26.08 8.93 -2.50
N LEU A 183 24.88 8.39 -2.73
CA LEU A 183 24.25 7.34 -1.93
C LEU A 183 23.92 6.16 -2.84
N THR A 184 24.28 4.95 -2.43
CA THR A 184 24.04 3.72 -3.22
C THR A 184 23.23 2.70 -2.42
N LEU A 185 22.16 2.16 -3.01
CA LEU A 185 21.41 1.02 -2.49
C LEU A 185 21.45 -0.13 -3.50
N ASP A 186 22.04 -1.24 -3.11
CA ASP A 186 21.87 -2.49 -3.84
C ASP A 186 20.45 -3.03 -3.56
N LEU A 187 19.68 -3.22 -4.63
CA LEU A 187 18.31 -3.72 -4.62
C LEU A 187 18.21 -5.24 -4.50
N GLU A 188 19.31 -5.96 -4.74
CA GLU A 188 19.33 -7.42 -4.70
C GLU A 188 18.76 -7.96 -3.36
N PRO A 189 17.86 -8.94 -3.41
CA PRO A 189 17.30 -9.52 -2.20
C PRO A 189 18.37 -10.40 -1.52
N THR A 190 19.02 -9.87 -0.48
CA THR A 190 19.68 -10.73 0.50
C THR A 190 18.65 -11.72 1.05
N GLU A 191 19.04 -12.96 1.36
CA GLU A 191 18.09 -13.98 1.89
C GLU A 191 17.32 -13.50 3.14
N LYS A 192 17.97 -12.66 3.96
CA LYS A 192 17.34 -11.97 5.10
C LYS A 192 16.20 -11.03 4.70
N SER A 193 16.28 -10.40 3.52
CA SER A 193 15.28 -9.45 3.01
C SER A 193 13.98 -10.16 2.60
N LEU A 194 14.06 -11.34 1.97
CA LEU A 194 12.89 -12.16 1.64
C LEU A 194 12.15 -12.64 2.91
N ALA A 195 12.88 -12.97 3.98
CA ALA A 195 12.28 -13.31 5.27
C ALA A 195 11.64 -12.10 5.96
N VAL A 196 12.23 -10.90 5.81
CA VAL A 196 11.69 -9.65 6.35
C VAL A 196 10.46 -9.14 5.57
N GLN A 197 10.41 -9.30 4.24
CA GLN A 197 9.22 -9.02 3.43
C GLN A 197 8.04 -9.87 3.89
N ARG A 198 8.17 -11.20 3.92
CA ARG A 198 7.14 -12.11 4.43
C ARG A 198 6.70 -11.75 5.85
N GLY A 199 7.64 -11.34 6.71
CA GLY A 199 7.34 -10.90 8.07
C GLY A 199 6.76 -9.47 8.20
N ARG A 200 6.83 -8.62 7.18
CA ARG A 200 6.20 -7.30 7.11
C ARG A 200 4.80 -7.39 6.50
N GLU A 201 4.67 -8.13 5.39
CA GLU A 201 3.39 -8.54 4.80
C GLU A 201 2.50 -9.13 5.90
N GLN A 202 2.95 -10.18 6.59
CA GLN A 202 2.18 -10.80 7.69
C GLN A 202 1.71 -9.83 8.78
N ARG A 203 2.41 -8.70 9.04
CA ARG A 203 1.98 -7.71 10.07
C ARG A 203 1.04 -6.64 9.51
N ALA A 204 1.20 -6.25 8.25
CA ALA A 204 0.29 -5.35 7.56
C ALA A 204 -1.02 -6.07 7.22
N GLU A 205 -0.93 -7.28 6.66
CA GLU A 205 -2.03 -8.21 6.45
C GLU A 205 -2.75 -8.51 7.76
N ALA A 206 -2.05 -8.87 8.85
CA ALA A 206 -2.72 -9.16 10.13
C ALA A 206 -3.57 -7.98 10.63
N ARG A 207 -3.15 -6.73 10.44
CA ARG A 207 -3.97 -5.55 10.82
C ARG A 207 -5.14 -5.30 9.87
N SER A 208 -4.96 -5.49 8.57
CA SER A 208 -6.04 -5.36 7.58
C SER A 208 -7.08 -6.48 7.70
N VAL A 209 -6.62 -7.72 7.93
CA VAL A 209 -7.46 -8.89 8.25
C VAL A 209 -8.12 -8.73 9.61
N GLN A 210 -7.45 -8.15 10.62
CA GLN A 210 -8.08 -7.83 11.90
C GLN A 210 -9.25 -6.84 11.73
N ARG A 211 -9.14 -5.83 10.86
CA ARG A 211 -10.29 -4.94 10.55
C ARG A 211 -11.45 -5.65 9.89
N LEU A 212 -11.21 -6.71 9.11
CA LEU A 212 -12.27 -7.51 8.50
C LEU A 212 -12.90 -8.51 9.49
N LEU A 213 -12.09 -9.15 10.33
CA LEU A 213 -12.52 -10.21 11.25
C LEU A 213 -13.03 -9.69 12.61
N ALA A 214 -12.54 -8.52 13.05
CA ALA A 214 -12.85 -7.89 14.32
C ALA A 214 -12.78 -6.35 14.22
N PRO A 215 -13.62 -5.70 13.37
CA PRO A 215 -13.68 -4.24 13.26
C PRO A 215 -14.05 -3.59 14.60
N GLY A 216 -13.43 -2.44 14.93
CA GLY A 216 -13.87 -1.58 16.02
C GLY A 216 -14.99 -0.60 15.62
N SER A 217 -15.11 -0.32 14.32
CA SER A 217 -16.19 0.49 13.73
C SER A 217 -16.71 -0.07 12.39
N VAL A 218 -18.04 -0.11 12.21
CA VAL A 218 -18.72 -0.62 10.99
C VAL A 218 -19.70 0.41 10.44
N ALA A 219 -19.58 0.77 9.16
CA ALA A 219 -20.57 1.57 8.44
C ALA A 219 -21.40 0.70 7.48
N VAL A 220 -22.73 0.77 7.56
CA VAL A 220 -23.64 0.02 6.68
C VAL A 220 -24.27 0.95 5.64
N ILE A 221 -23.89 0.77 4.37
CA ILE A 221 -24.24 1.66 3.26
C ILE A 221 -25.48 1.14 2.50
N GLY A 222 -26.51 1.97 2.40
CA GLY A 222 -27.81 1.62 1.81
C GLY A 222 -28.84 1.19 2.84
N THR A 223 -28.70 1.63 4.09
CA THR A 223 -29.72 1.54 5.14
C THR A 223 -30.90 2.43 4.80
N GLY A 224 -31.94 1.87 4.17
CA GLY A 224 -33.20 2.58 3.93
C GLY A 224 -34.04 2.77 5.21
N ARG A 225 -35.06 3.64 5.16
CA ARG A 225 -36.11 3.71 6.20
C ARG A 225 -37.16 2.60 6.04
N THR A 226 -37.35 2.10 4.82
CA THR A 226 -38.28 1.01 4.51
C THR A 226 -37.87 -0.31 5.18
N PRO A 227 -38.77 -0.96 5.96
CA PRO A 227 -38.54 -2.30 6.46
C PRO A 227 -38.21 -3.30 5.34
N GLY A 228 -37.28 -4.22 5.57
CA GLY A 228 -36.90 -5.26 4.62
C GLY A 228 -35.82 -4.89 3.59
N GLY A 229 -35.38 -3.61 3.52
CA GLY A 229 -34.24 -3.23 2.68
C GLY A 229 -32.93 -3.90 3.14
N VAL A 230 -32.13 -4.44 2.20
CA VAL A 230 -30.94 -5.26 2.52
C VAL A 230 -29.97 -4.58 3.49
N GLY A 231 -29.66 -3.30 3.31
CA GLY A 231 -28.80 -2.56 4.25
C GLY A 231 -29.40 -2.44 5.65
N ARG A 232 -30.73 -2.24 5.76
CA ARG A 232 -31.45 -2.20 7.04
C ARG A 232 -31.46 -3.57 7.72
N THR A 233 -31.57 -4.66 6.95
CA THR A 233 -31.45 -6.04 7.46
C THR A 233 -30.04 -6.34 7.96
N VAL A 234 -28.99 -5.94 7.22
CA VAL A 234 -27.60 -6.09 7.65
C VAL A 234 -27.33 -5.33 8.95
N LEU A 235 -27.77 -4.07 9.04
CA LEU A 235 -27.67 -3.27 10.25
C LEU A 235 -28.36 -3.94 11.46
N ARG A 236 -29.61 -4.39 11.29
CA ARG A 236 -30.34 -5.08 12.35
C ARG A 236 -29.68 -6.39 12.77
N ASN A 237 -29.10 -7.14 11.83
CA ASN A 237 -28.41 -8.40 12.13
C ASN A 237 -27.12 -8.15 12.93
N LEU A 238 -26.35 -7.09 12.61
CA LEU A 238 -25.16 -6.69 13.37
C LEU A 238 -25.52 -6.32 14.82
N LEU A 239 -26.56 -5.50 15.00
CA LEU A 239 -27.05 -5.10 16.33
C LEU A 239 -27.60 -6.29 17.12
N ALA A 240 -28.40 -7.16 16.49
CA ALA A 240 -28.97 -8.35 17.13
C ALA A 240 -27.94 -9.43 17.47
N ALA A 241 -26.82 -9.50 16.72
CA ALA A 241 -25.69 -10.37 17.03
C ALA A 241 -24.82 -9.86 18.20
N GLY A 242 -25.14 -8.70 18.78
CA GLY A 242 -24.42 -8.15 19.92
C GLY A 242 -23.06 -7.55 19.56
N TYR A 243 -22.89 -7.02 18.34
CA TYR A 243 -21.67 -6.32 17.96
C TYR A 243 -21.42 -5.12 18.88
N THR A 244 -20.25 -5.08 19.53
CA THR A 244 -19.90 -4.10 20.58
C THR A 244 -19.12 -2.89 20.06
N GLY A 245 -18.76 -2.87 18.77
CA GLY A 245 -18.09 -1.74 18.15
C GLY A 245 -19.05 -0.63 17.69
N ARG A 246 -18.49 0.50 17.27
CA ARG A 246 -19.28 1.66 16.81
C ARG A 246 -19.93 1.34 15.47
N THR A 247 -21.20 1.61 15.32
CA THR A 247 -21.97 1.27 14.11
C THR A 247 -22.58 2.54 13.54
N TYR A 248 -22.50 2.73 12.22
CA TYR A 248 -23.02 3.91 11.52
C TYR A 248 -23.95 3.48 10.37
N ALA A 249 -25.09 4.16 10.23
CA ALA A 249 -26.00 3.98 9.10
C ALA A 249 -25.70 5.03 8.03
N VAL A 250 -25.47 4.62 6.77
CA VAL A 250 -25.09 5.54 5.69
C VAL A 250 -26.03 5.44 4.50
N ASN A 251 -26.68 6.55 4.15
CA ASN A 251 -27.57 6.62 2.99
C ASN A 251 -27.81 8.05 2.49
N ARG A 252 -27.44 8.34 1.24
CA ARG A 252 -27.66 9.66 0.60
C ARG A 252 -29.12 10.13 0.61
N ALA A 253 -30.07 9.19 0.66
CA ALA A 253 -31.51 9.45 0.70
C ALA A 253 -32.07 9.71 2.11
N PHE A 254 -31.23 9.90 3.14
CA PHE A 254 -31.68 10.43 4.42
C PHE A 254 -31.99 11.93 4.35
N ASP A 255 -32.96 12.37 5.17
CA ASP A 255 -33.24 13.79 5.40
C ASP A 255 -32.12 14.40 6.26
N GLU A 256 -31.87 15.71 6.10
CA GLU A 256 -30.79 16.42 6.83
C GLU A 256 -30.99 16.45 8.35
N GLY A 257 -32.23 16.29 8.83
CA GLY A 257 -32.55 16.20 10.26
C GLY A 257 -32.50 14.79 10.86
N LEU A 258 -32.15 13.74 10.09
CA LEU A 258 -32.15 12.37 10.59
C LEU A 258 -30.84 12.06 11.36
N ALA A 259 -30.81 12.38 12.65
CA ALA A 259 -29.64 12.12 13.50
C ALA A 259 -29.35 10.62 13.75
N THR A 260 -30.37 9.77 13.85
CA THR A 260 -30.20 8.34 14.13
C THR A 260 -31.19 7.44 13.38
N LEU A 261 -30.79 6.18 13.18
CA LEU A 261 -31.60 5.11 12.61
C LEU A 261 -31.38 3.83 13.42
N ASP A 262 -32.44 3.20 13.94
CA ASP A 262 -32.35 2.00 14.80
C ASP A 262 -31.40 2.15 16.01
N GLY A 263 -31.23 3.38 16.51
CA GLY A 263 -30.35 3.70 17.63
C GLY A 263 -28.89 3.97 17.27
N VAL A 264 -28.49 3.86 15.99
CA VAL A 264 -27.13 4.21 15.52
C VAL A 264 -27.11 5.58 14.82
N PRO A 265 -25.99 6.33 14.84
CA PRO A 265 -25.83 7.56 14.06
C PRO A 265 -26.11 7.35 12.57
N ALA A 266 -26.80 8.31 11.96
CA ALA A 266 -27.17 8.27 10.55
C ALA A 266 -26.52 9.42 9.78
N HIS A 267 -25.83 9.09 8.68
CA HIS A 267 -25.09 10.02 7.83
C HIS A 267 -25.49 9.85 6.36
N ARG A 268 -25.43 10.91 5.55
CA ARG A 268 -25.77 10.86 4.13
C ARG A 268 -24.63 10.31 3.28
N SER A 269 -23.39 10.47 3.74
CA SER A 269 -22.17 9.92 3.13
C SER A 269 -21.17 9.42 4.17
N LEU A 270 -20.17 8.65 3.74
CA LEU A 270 -19.05 8.24 4.61
C LEU A 270 -18.18 9.43 5.04
N GLY A 271 -18.15 10.52 4.26
CA GLY A 271 -17.33 11.70 4.55
C GLY A 271 -17.90 12.62 5.64
N GLU A 272 -19.13 12.35 6.10
CA GLU A 272 -19.77 13.05 7.23
C GLU A 272 -19.51 12.34 8.57
N ILE A 273 -18.72 11.26 8.59
CA ILE A 273 -18.34 10.54 9.80
C ILE A 273 -17.00 11.10 10.29
N ASP A 274 -17.00 11.82 11.41
CA ASP A 274 -15.81 12.45 12.00
C ASP A 274 -14.77 11.45 12.58
N GLU A 275 -14.96 10.14 12.34
CA GLU A 275 -14.17 9.04 12.88
C GLU A 275 -13.72 8.06 11.77
N GLN A 276 -12.59 7.39 12.01
CA GLN A 276 -12.13 6.31 11.12
C GLN A 276 -13.07 5.09 11.20
N VAL A 277 -13.64 4.72 10.05
CA VAL A 277 -14.41 3.49 9.87
C VAL A 277 -13.48 2.33 9.51
N ASP A 278 -13.48 1.25 10.30
CA ASP A 278 -12.66 0.06 10.02
C ASP A 278 -13.24 -0.82 8.88
N LEU A 279 -14.56 -0.93 8.78
CA LEU A 279 -15.25 -1.76 7.78
C LEU A 279 -16.51 -1.08 7.21
N ALA A 280 -16.61 -0.99 5.89
CA ALA A 280 -17.80 -0.50 5.19
C ALA A 280 -18.53 -1.64 4.45
N VAL A 281 -19.79 -1.89 4.80
CA VAL A 281 -20.62 -2.94 4.20
C VAL A 281 -21.60 -2.34 3.21
N HIS A 282 -21.51 -2.74 1.94
CA HIS A 282 -22.39 -2.26 0.87
C HIS A 282 -22.87 -3.40 -0.05
N ARG A 283 -24.11 -3.29 -0.55
CA ARG A 283 -24.68 -4.27 -1.49
C ARG A 283 -24.50 -3.80 -2.95
N ARG A 284 -23.55 -4.40 -3.68
CA ARG A 284 -23.53 -4.25 -5.15
C ARG A 284 -24.85 -4.76 -5.78
N PRO A 285 -25.39 -4.11 -6.81
CA PRO A 285 -26.51 -4.65 -7.56
C PRO A 285 -26.12 -5.98 -8.21
N ARG A 286 -27.05 -6.94 -8.23
CA ARG A 286 -26.87 -8.22 -8.92
C ARG A 286 -26.78 -7.95 -10.42
N PRO A 287 -25.81 -8.49 -11.17
CA PRO A 287 -25.81 -8.37 -12.62
C PRO A 287 -27.13 -8.91 -13.16
N THR A 288 -27.79 -8.13 -14.02
CA THR A 288 -29.03 -8.51 -14.68
C THR A 288 -28.78 -9.78 -15.49
N ARG A 289 -29.40 -10.90 -15.09
CA ARG A 289 -29.36 -12.12 -15.89
C ARG A 289 -29.98 -11.79 -17.26
N PRO A 290 -29.32 -12.07 -18.39
CA PRO A 290 -29.94 -11.86 -19.69
C PRO A 290 -31.27 -12.63 -19.76
N PRO A 291 -32.26 -12.13 -20.55
CA PRO A 291 -33.52 -12.82 -20.73
C PRO A 291 -33.25 -14.26 -21.20
N ARG A 292 -34.03 -15.22 -20.69
CA ARG A 292 -33.97 -16.60 -21.19
C ARG A 292 -34.24 -16.57 -22.69
N PRO A 293 -33.44 -17.24 -23.54
CA PRO A 293 -33.82 -17.44 -24.93
C PRO A 293 -35.16 -18.18 -24.99
N SER A 294 -35.99 -17.83 -25.97
CA SER A 294 -37.23 -18.53 -26.26
C SER A 294 -36.97 -20.00 -26.64
N PRO A 295 -37.92 -20.92 -26.42
CA PRO A 295 -37.69 -22.37 -26.53
C PRO A 295 -37.46 -22.89 -27.96
N THR A 296 -37.27 -22.04 -28.97
CA THR A 296 -37.25 -22.40 -30.40
C THR A 296 -35.83 -22.57 -30.98
N ALA A 297 -34.78 -22.59 -30.16
CA ALA A 297 -33.39 -22.79 -30.60
C ALA A 297 -32.69 -23.92 -29.82
N ALA A 298 -33.34 -25.07 -29.70
CA ALA A 298 -32.78 -26.28 -29.08
C ALA A 298 -32.12 -27.20 -30.12
N SER A 299 -30.95 -26.83 -30.62
CA SER A 299 -29.98 -27.81 -31.16
C SER A 299 -28.55 -27.29 -31.01
N THR A 300 -27.61 -28.21 -30.72
CA THR A 300 -26.17 -27.92 -30.55
C THR A 300 -25.79 -27.13 -29.29
N ALA A 301 -25.96 -27.76 -28.13
CA ALA A 301 -25.30 -27.33 -26.89
C ALA A 301 -23.84 -27.80 -26.84
N SER A 302 -22.98 -27.07 -26.12
CA SER A 302 -21.92 -27.70 -25.31
C SER A 302 -21.31 -26.78 -24.25
N ARG A 303 -21.06 -27.36 -23.07
CA ARG A 303 -20.27 -26.84 -21.94
C ARG A 303 -20.84 -25.64 -21.16
N ALA A 304 -21.91 -25.90 -20.42
CA ALA A 304 -22.07 -25.32 -19.08
C ALA A 304 -21.49 -26.31 -18.04
N TRP A 305 -20.73 -25.81 -17.06
CA TRP A 305 -20.20 -26.61 -15.96
C TRP A 305 -21.06 -26.38 -14.72
N SER A 306 -21.55 -27.45 -14.10
CA SER A 306 -22.37 -27.39 -12.88
C SER A 306 -21.87 -28.42 -11.88
N SER A 307 -21.29 -27.95 -10.76
CA SER A 307 -20.96 -28.79 -9.61
C SER A 307 -22.05 -28.68 -8.55
N SER A 308 -22.86 -29.73 -8.43
CA SER A 308 -23.63 -29.99 -7.22
C SER A 308 -22.70 -30.63 -6.15
N PRO A 309 -22.95 -30.42 -4.85
CA PRO A 309 -22.19 -31.07 -3.79
C PRO A 309 -22.50 -32.59 -3.76
N PRO A 310 -21.56 -33.44 -3.30
CA PRO A 310 -21.77 -34.88 -3.19
C PRO A 310 -22.67 -35.23 -1.98
N ASP A 311 -23.48 -36.28 -2.15
CA ASP A 311 -24.38 -36.82 -1.13
C ASP A 311 -23.64 -37.45 0.07
N THR A 312 -24.20 -37.28 1.27
CA THR A 312 -23.74 -37.92 2.51
C THR A 312 -24.58 -39.17 2.82
N PRO A 313 -24.00 -40.38 2.95
CA PRO A 313 -24.71 -41.53 3.48
C PRO A 313 -24.83 -41.47 5.00
N SER A 314 -26.03 -41.72 5.55
CA SER A 314 -26.26 -41.76 7.00
C SER A 314 -25.84 -43.09 7.63
N GLY A 315 -25.10 -43.04 8.74
CA GLY A 315 -24.80 -44.23 9.56
C GLY A 315 -24.17 -43.87 10.90
N ALA A 316 -24.99 -43.71 11.95
CA ALA A 316 -24.53 -43.52 13.32
C ALA A 316 -24.16 -44.87 13.98
N PRO A 317 -23.35 -44.85 15.06
CA PRO A 317 -23.98 -44.77 16.39
C PRO A 317 -23.34 -43.78 17.37
N ARG A 318 -24.06 -43.50 18.46
CA ARG A 318 -23.75 -42.51 19.51
C ARG A 318 -22.68 -43.03 20.48
N ALA A 319 -21.80 -42.14 20.97
CA ALA A 319 -21.29 -42.18 22.34
C ALA A 319 -20.64 -40.85 22.79
N ALA A 320 -20.65 -40.62 24.10
CA ALA A 320 -19.78 -39.71 24.88
C ALA A 320 -19.81 -38.19 24.58
N SER A 321 -20.52 -37.48 25.44
CA SER A 321 -20.33 -36.07 25.76
C SER A 321 -18.94 -35.75 26.32
N SER A 322 -18.36 -34.60 25.96
CA SER A 322 -17.69 -33.72 26.93
C SER A 322 -17.63 -32.27 26.45
N SER A 323 -17.80 -31.35 27.39
CA SER A 323 -17.78 -29.90 27.20
C SER A 323 -16.54 -29.29 27.85
N ALA A 324 -15.70 -28.60 27.08
CA ALA A 324 -14.69 -27.65 27.58
C ALA A 324 -14.30 -26.71 26.43
N ASN A 325 -14.73 -25.44 26.38
CA ASN A 325 -14.37 -24.35 27.29
C ASN A 325 -12.85 -24.07 27.27
N TRP A 326 -12.41 -23.17 26.39
CA TRP A 326 -11.03 -22.68 26.31
C TRP A 326 -10.95 -21.22 26.76
N SER A 327 -10.88 -21.03 28.07
CA SER A 327 -10.58 -19.75 28.70
C SER A 327 -9.08 -19.47 28.68
N ALA A 328 -8.67 -18.35 28.11
CA ALA A 328 -7.27 -17.89 28.15
C ALA A 328 -6.87 -17.40 29.56
N ARG A 329 -5.64 -17.71 30.01
CA ARG A 329 -4.75 -16.84 30.82
C ARG A 329 -3.33 -17.45 30.99
N PRO A 330 -2.31 -16.69 31.47
CA PRO A 330 -0.91 -16.84 31.02
C PRO A 330 0.01 -17.62 31.99
N ALA A 331 1.23 -17.94 31.52
CA ALA A 331 2.26 -18.60 32.32
C ALA A 331 3.47 -17.69 32.70
N ARG A 332 3.84 -17.76 33.99
CA ARG A 332 4.96 -17.12 34.70
C ARG A 332 5.07 -17.81 36.09
N THR A 333 6.20 -17.97 36.78
CA THR A 333 7.62 -17.61 36.54
C THR A 333 8.52 -18.61 37.30
N ALA A 334 9.78 -18.81 36.87
CA ALA A 334 10.85 -19.50 37.63
C ALA A 334 10.67 -21.03 37.84
N CYS A 335 11.64 -21.86 38.27
CA CYS A 335 13.09 -21.76 38.59
C CYS A 335 13.69 -23.19 38.39
N GLY A 336 14.99 -23.53 38.35
CA GLY A 336 16.25 -22.80 38.54
C GLY A 336 17.49 -23.73 38.58
N SER A 337 18.68 -23.12 38.46
CA SER A 337 20.00 -23.48 39.04
C SER A 337 20.58 -24.93 39.09
N SER A 338 21.70 -25.15 38.41
CA SER A 338 23.04 -25.51 38.97
C SER A 338 24.08 -25.53 37.82
N ALA A 339 25.29 -24.93 37.82
CA ALA A 339 26.35 -24.61 38.79
C ALA A 339 27.55 -25.59 38.73
N ARG A 340 28.63 -25.21 38.01
CA ARG A 340 30.04 -25.29 38.48
C ARG A 340 31.07 -24.69 37.51
N THR A 341 31.93 -23.85 38.06
CA THR A 341 33.25 -23.45 37.53
C THR A 341 34.34 -24.39 38.09
N PRO A 342 35.58 -24.38 37.56
CA PRO A 342 36.62 -23.63 38.28
C PRO A 342 37.63 -22.87 37.39
N SER A 343 38.39 -21.97 38.04
CA SER A 343 39.58 -21.25 37.57
C SER A 343 40.84 -22.17 37.58
N ALA A 344 42.08 -21.78 37.19
CA ALA A 344 42.70 -20.46 37.14
C ALA A 344 44.00 -20.37 36.26
N SER A 345 44.42 -19.13 35.99
CA SER A 345 45.82 -18.60 35.95
C SER A 345 46.95 -19.26 35.14
N SER A 346 47.61 -18.48 34.27
CA SER A 346 49.04 -18.10 34.43
C SER A 346 49.55 -17.11 33.35
N THR A 347 50.31 -16.09 33.78
CA THR A 347 50.96 -15.01 33.00
C THR A 347 52.03 -14.37 33.92
N PRO A 348 53.17 -13.76 33.47
CA PRO A 348 53.98 -13.89 32.24
C PRO A 348 55.41 -14.45 32.61
N PRO A 349 56.53 -14.18 31.90
CA PRO A 349 57.17 -12.85 31.81
C PRO A 349 57.77 -12.44 30.43
N ARG A 350 58.06 -11.14 30.27
CA ARG A 350 59.02 -10.54 29.31
C ARG A 350 60.41 -10.47 30.01
N PRO A 351 61.58 -10.35 29.32
CA PRO A 351 61.92 -9.11 28.59
C PRO A 351 62.96 -9.20 27.44
N SER A 352 63.31 -8.01 26.92
CA SER A 352 64.54 -7.59 26.18
C SER A 352 64.79 -8.11 24.76
N GLY A 353 65.15 -7.15 23.90
CA GLY A 353 65.29 -7.23 22.44
C GLY A 353 64.92 -5.87 21.85
#